data_AF-A0A1D6LYA9-F1
#
_entry.id   AF-A0A1D6LYA9-F1
#
_cell.length_a   1.000
_cell.length_b   1.000
_cell.length_c   1.000
_cell.angle_alpha   90.00
_cell.angle_beta   90.00
_cell.angle_gamma   90.00
#
_symmetry.space_group_name_H-M   'P 1'
#
loop_
_entity.id
_entity.type
_entity.pdbx_description
1 polymer ?
#
loop_
_entity_poly.entity_id
_entity_poly.type
_entity_poly.pdbx_seq_one_letter_code
_entity_poly.pdbx_strand_id
1 'polypeptide(L)'
;MESTVNPKAYPLADAQLTMGILDIIQHSTNYKQLKKGANEATITLNRGISEFVVMAADTEPLEILLHLPLLAEDKGTLQLAAE
;
A
#
# COMPACT_ATOMS: atom_id res chain seq x y z
N MET A 1 11.70 3.34 -19.65
CA MET A 1 10.24 3.24 -19.86
C MET A 1 9.66 3.93 -18.65
N GLU A 2 9.06 5.12 -18.82
CA GLU A 2 8.22 5.67 -17.75
C GLU A 2 7.10 4.63 -17.54
N SER A 3 7.10 3.97 -16.39
CA SER A 3 5.91 3.26 -15.92
C SER A 3 4.81 4.31 -15.89
N THR A 4 3.91 4.27 -16.88
CA THR A 4 2.76 5.16 -16.90
C THR A 4 1.92 4.77 -15.70
N VAL A 5 2.10 5.52 -14.61
CA VAL A 5 1.37 5.33 -13.35
C VAL A 5 -0.10 5.13 -13.68
N ASN A 6 -0.63 3.97 -13.29
CA ASN A 6 -1.99 3.62 -13.66
C ASN A 6 -2.95 4.63 -12.99
N PRO A 7 -3.88 5.25 -13.73
CA PRO A 7 -4.81 6.23 -13.17
C PRO A 7 -5.67 5.69 -12.02
N LYS A 8 -5.80 4.36 -11.90
CA LYS A 8 -6.51 3.69 -10.81
C LYS A 8 -5.70 3.64 -9.50
N ALA A 9 -4.40 3.88 -9.54
CA ALA A 9 -3.53 3.90 -8.36
C ALA A 9 -3.67 5.26 -7.63
N TYR A 10 -4.77 5.41 -6.88
CA TYR A 10 -5.08 6.63 -6.13
C TYR A 10 -5.36 6.34 -4.65
N PRO A 11 -4.88 7.18 -3.71
CA PRO A 11 -4.01 8.34 -3.93
C PRO A 11 -2.55 7.95 -4.18
N LEU A 12 -1.89 8.65 -5.11
CA LEU A 12 -0.46 8.49 -5.41
C LEU A 12 0.37 9.43 -4.52
N ALA A 13 1.39 8.89 -3.86
CA ALA A 13 2.33 9.67 -3.07
C ALA A 13 3.30 10.46 -3.98
N ASP A 14 3.55 11.73 -3.64
CA ASP A 14 4.61 12.50 -4.30
C ASP A 14 6.01 11.96 -3.94
N ALA A 15 7.05 12.41 -4.65
CA ALA A 15 8.40 11.91 -4.44
C ALA A 15 8.91 12.09 -3.00
N GLN A 16 8.53 13.17 -2.31
CA GLN A 16 8.97 13.44 -0.94
C GLN A 16 8.28 12.51 0.05
N LEU A 17 6.97 12.34 -0.10
CA LEU A 17 6.16 11.44 0.71
C LEU A 17 6.59 9.99 0.48
N THR A 18 6.86 9.60 -0.76
CA THR A 18 7.35 8.25 -1.10
C THR A 18 8.66 7.93 -0.40
N MET A 19 9.63 8.84 -0.38
CA MET A 19 10.86 8.65 0.41
C MET A 19 10.57 8.45 1.90
N GLY A 20 9.64 9.22 2.48
CA GLY A 20 9.23 9.06 3.88
C GLY A 20 8.53 7.73 4.15
N ILE A 21 7.67 7.28 3.24
CA ILE A 21 7.00 5.98 3.32
C ILE A 21 8.02 4.84 3.30
N LEU A 22 8.99 4.90 2.37
CA LEU A 22 10.03 3.88 2.25
C LEU A 22 10.93 3.81 3.50
N ASP A 23 11.25 4.95 4.11
CA ASP A 23 11.99 5.00 5.38
C ASP A 23 11.21 4.35 6.53
N ILE A 24 9.90 4.63 6.65
CA ILE A 24 9.04 3.99 7.65
C ILE A 24 8.94 2.48 7.39
N ILE A 25 8.75 2.05 6.13
CA ILE A 25 8.72 0.63 5.75
C ILE A 25 10.02 -0.07 6.15
N GLN A 26 11.17 0.58 5.96
CA GLN A 26 12.47 0.05 6.35
C GLN A 26 12.57 -0.12 7.87
N HIS A 27 12.15 0.88 8.65
CA HIS A 27 12.08 0.79 10.10
C HIS A 27 11.12 -0.32 10.57
N SER A 28 9.90 -0.38 10.03
CA SER A 28 8.91 -1.42 10.37
C SER A 28 9.37 -2.83 10.00
N THR A 29 10.21 -2.97 8.96
CA THR A 29 10.87 -4.24 8.63
C THR A 29 11.84 -4.66 9.73
N ASN A 30 12.67 -3.74 10.23
CA ASN A 30 13.63 -4.00 11.29
C ASN A 30 12.94 -4.37 12.62
N TYR A 31 11.80 -3.73 12.92
CA TYR A 31 10.96 -4.05 14.09
C TYR A 31 10.05 -5.28 13.90
N LYS A 32 10.07 -5.94 12.74
CA LYS A 32 9.22 -7.08 12.39
C LYS A 32 7.71 -6.79 12.50
N GLN A 33 7.32 -5.53 12.30
CA GLN A 33 5.92 -5.09 12.31
C GLN A 33 5.30 -5.08 10.91
N LEU A 34 6.13 -5.12 9.85
CA LEU A 34 5.66 -5.10 8.48
C LEU A 34 5.10 -6.46 8.03
N LYS A 35 3.92 -6.42 7.40
CA LYS A 35 3.33 -7.53 6.66
C LYS A 35 3.43 -7.26 5.16
N LYS A 36 3.87 -8.26 4.38
CA LYS A 36 4.22 -8.09 2.97
C LYS A 36 3.34 -8.98 2.09
N GLY A 37 2.93 -8.44 0.95
CA GLY A 37 2.11 -9.13 -0.06
C GLY A 37 0.61 -8.91 0.12
N ALA A 38 -0.13 -9.04 -0.98
CA ALA A 38 -1.57 -8.73 -1.04
C ALA A 38 -2.43 -9.58 -0.10
N ASN A 39 -2.10 -10.87 0.05
CA ASN A 39 -2.83 -11.78 0.93
C ASN A 39 -2.67 -11.40 2.40
N GLU A 40 -1.44 -11.11 2.84
CA GLU A 40 -1.18 -10.69 4.22
C GLU A 40 -1.81 -9.33 4.52
N ALA A 41 -1.75 -8.38 3.59
CA ALA A 41 -2.44 -7.10 3.72
C ALA A 41 -3.96 -7.28 3.88
N THR A 42 -4.56 -8.20 3.11
CA THR A 42 -5.99 -8.55 3.24
C THR A 42 -6.29 -9.13 4.62
N ILE A 43 -5.41 -10.00 5.16
CA ILE A 43 -5.59 -10.60 6.49
C ILE A 43 -5.50 -9.55 7.59
N THR A 44 -4.54 -8.62 7.56
CA THR A 44 -4.38 -7.59 8.60
C THR A 44 -5.50 -6.56 8.58
N LEU A 45 -5.94 -6.16 7.39
CA LEU A 45 -7.11 -5.29 7.22
C LEU A 45 -8.37 -5.95 7.80
N ASN A 46 -8.66 -7.20 7.46
CA ASN A 46 -9.81 -7.92 8.02
C ASN A 46 -9.76 -8.06 9.54
N ARG A 47 -8.55 -8.19 10.11
CA ARG A 47 -8.35 -8.26 11.57
C ARG A 47 -8.38 -6.89 12.26
N GLY A 48 -8.42 -5.78 11.52
CA GLY A 48 -8.42 -4.43 12.08
C GLY A 48 -7.13 -4.06 12.83
N ILE A 49 -6.00 -4.66 12.45
CA ILE A 49 -4.68 -4.39 13.08
C ILE A 49 -3.75 -3.57 12.19
N SER A 50 -4.21 -3.21 10.97
CA SER A 50 -3.41 -2.47 10.00
C SER A 50 -3.59 -0.96 10.22
N GLU A 51 -2.50 -0.24 10.46
CA GLU A 51 -2.48 1.23 10.61
C GLU A 51 -2.61 1.93 9.25
N PHE A 52 -1.84 1.47 8.26
CA PHE A 52 -1.92 1.92 6.87
C PHE A 52 -1.48 0.82 5.91
N VAL A 53 -1.83 0.96 4.64
CA VAL A 53 -1.47 0.04 3.56
C VAL A 53 -0.80 0.79 2.41
N VAL A 54 0.32 0.27 1.95
CA VAL A 54 1.08 0.80 0.81
C VAL A 54 0.97 -0.17 -0.35
N MET A 55 0.64 0.35 -1.53
CA MET A 55 0.54 -0.42 -2.78
C MET A 55 1.54 0.11 -3.80
N ALA A 56 2.06 -0.78 -4.65
CA ALA A 56 2.93 -0.38 -5.75
C ALA A 56 2.08 0.00 -6.98
N ALA A 57 2.29 1.21 -7.51
CA ALA A 57 1.48 1.75 -8.60
C ALA A 57 1.79 1.14 -9.98
N ASP A 58 2.93 0.46 -10.11
CA ASP A 58 3.43 -0.24 -11.30
C ASP A 58 3.01 -1.72 -11.37
N THR A 59 2.13 -2.17 -10.46
CA THR A 59 1.67 -3.56 -10.42
C THR A 59 0.91 -3.93 -11.71
N GLU A 60 1.36 -5.00 -12.39
CA GLU A 60 0.66 -5.59 -13.54
C GLU A 60 0.23 -7.04 -13.26
N PRO A 61 -1.07 -7.37 -13.33
CA PRO A 61 -2.22 -6.48 -13.52
C PRO A 61 -2.64 -5.79 -12.21
N LEU A 62 -2.93 -4.49 -12.23
CA LEU A 62 -3.30 -3.72 -11.04
C LEU A 62 -4.58 -4.24 -10.38
N GLU A 63 -5.44 -4.90 -11.15
CA GLU A 63 -6.68 -5.54 -10.72
C GLU A 63 -6.50 -6.49 -9.52
N ILE A 64 -5.30 -7.05 -9.30
CA ILE A 64 -5.01 -7.92 -8.15
C ILE A 64 -4.94 -7.17 -6.81
N LEU A 65 -4.81 -5.83 -6.83
CA LEU A 65 -4.72 -5.00 -5.64
C LEU A 65 -5.95 -4.11 -5.42
N LEU A 66 -6.84 -3.99 -6.42
CA LEU A 66 -7.98 -3.06 -6.38
C LEU A 66 -9.01 -3.38 -5.28
N HIS A 67 -8.97 -4.57 -4.67
CA HIS A 67 -9.81 -4.89 -3.51
C HIS A 67 -9.28 -4.31 -2.20
N LEU A 68 -7.97 -4.03 -2.10
CA LEU A 68 -7.37 -3.47 -0.88
C LEU A 68 -7.90 -2.06 -0.59
N PRO A 69 -8.06 -1.16 -1.57
CA PRO A 69 -8.70 0.13 -1.37
C PRO A 69 -10.07 0.06 -0.69
N LEU A 70 -10.97 -0.75 -1.25
CA LEU A 70 -12.33 -0.90 -0.72
C LEU A 70 -12.31 -1.47 0.70
N LEU A 71 -11.42 -2.42 0.97
CA LEU A 71 -11.30 -3.04 2.28
C LEU A 71 -10.73 -2.09 3.33
N ALA A 72 -9.78 -1.24 2.96
CA ALA A 72 -9.19 -0.24 3.84
C ALA A 72 -10.20 0.86 4.19
N GLU A 73 -11.00 1.32 3.22
CA GLU A 73 -12.08 2.29 3.45
C GLU A 73 -13.13 1.75 4.43
N ASP A 74 -13.59 0.49 4.26
CA ASP A 74 -14.53 -0.17 5.18
C ASP A 74 -13.96 -0.28 6.61
N LYS A 75 -12.63 -0.44 6.74
CA LYS A 75 -11.95 -0.59 8.04
C LYS A 75 -11.49 0.74 8.64
N GLY A 76 -11.66 1.85 7.93
CA GLY A 76 -11.13 3.15 8.34
C GLY A 76 -9.60 3.22 8.33
N THR A 77 -8.93 2.36 7.57
CA THR A 77 -7.47 2.29 7.44
C THR A 77 -7.01 3.17 6.28
N LEU A 78 -5.90 3.90 6.45
CA LEU A 78 -5.33 4.73 5.39
C LEU A 78 -4.67 3.88 4.29
N GLN A 79 -4.87 4.25 3.04
CA GLN A 79 -4.23 3.62 1.88
C GLN A 79 -3.48 4.63 1.02
N LEU A 80 -2.39 4.20 0.41
CA LEU A 80 -1.57 5.01 -0.49
C LEU A 80 -0.86 4.14 -1.52
N ALA A 81 -0.73 4.66 -2.74
CA ALA A 81 0.10 4.09 -3.78
C ALA A 81 1.46 4.82 -3.83
N ALA A 82 2.55 4.07 -3.99
CA ALA A 82 3.91 4.58 -4.11
C ALA A 82 4.61 3.99 -5.35
N GLU A 83 5.59 4.72 -5.87
CA GLU A 83 6.55 4.30 -6.92
C GLU A 83 7.98 4.19 -6.36
#